data_AF-A0A7C3H3Z5-F1
#
_entry.id   AF-A0A7C3H3Z5-F1
#
_cell.length_a   1.000
_cell.length_b   1.000
_cell.length_c   1.000
_cell.angle_alpha   90.00
_cell.angle_beta   90.00
_cell.angle_gamma   90.00
#
_symmetry.space_group_name_H-M   'P 1'
#
loop_
_entity.id
_entity.type
_entity.pdbx_description
1 polymer ?
#
loop_
_entity_poly.entity_id
_entity_poly.type
_entity_poly.pdbx_seq_one_letter_code
_entity_poly.pdbx_strand_id
1 'polypeptide(L)'
;TPFFPEGAFIPQIGLNRRISNFVFHNPVGKVSEVYETDRGFYVVEVAAIQKERIRPFEDVKPQIENILKRQKAMALAGEACKQAYEKIQKGASLFDVVDDPAKVREPDPFTMAGPVPGLGMDRKFIGAAFALEPGEISPPVEGTKGWYLIELIDKDKFDEKAYQAVRPQLYQQLLQRKRARAYSEWLAELKKNAEIKDYRYYFFK
;
A
#
# COMPACT_ATOMS: atom_id res chain seq x y z
N THR A 1 2.63 -15.07 -24.74
CA THR A 1 2.48 -14.21 -23.53
C THR A 1 3.69 -13.30 -23.41
N PRO A 2 3.59 -12.09 -22.82
CA PRO A 2 4.78 -11.28 -22.52
C PRO A 2 5.70 -11.99 -21.52
N PHE A 3 6.98 -11.60 -21.46
CA PHE A 3 7.90 -12.09 -20.43
C PHE A 3 7.37 -11.76 -19.03
N PHE A 4 7.47 -12.72 -18.13
CA PHE A 4 7.11 -12.57 -16.71
C PHE A 4 8.25 -13.13 -15.86
N PRO A 5 8.42 -12.67 -14.60
CA PRO A 5 9.41 -13.22 -13.68
C PRO A 5 8.90 -14.50 -12.98
N GLU A 6 9.83 -15.25 -12.39
CA GLU A 6 9.51 -16.50 -11.69
C GLU A 6 8.57 -16.25 -10.50
N GLY A 7 7.51 -17.07 -10.40
CA GLY A 7 6.50 -16.96 -9.34
C GLY A 7 5.49 -15.83 -9.52
N ALA A 8 5.58 -15.04 -10.59
CA ALA A 8 4.65 -13.96 -10.88
C ALA A 8 3.36 -14.45 -11.55
N PHE A 9 2.42 -13.53 -11.70
CA PHE A 9 1.18 -13.75 -12.44
C PHE A 9 1.49 -14.06 -13.92
N ILE A 10 0.97 -15.17 -14.42
CA ILE A 10 1.11 -15.56 -15.82
C ILE A 10 -0.12 -15.04 -16.58
N PRO A 11 0.04 -14.20 -17.63
CA PRO A 11 -1.08 -13.70 -18.41
C PRO A 11 -1.98 -14.83 -18.93
N GLN A 12 -3.30 -14.63 -18.86
CA GLN A 12 -4.37 -15.60 -19.22
C GLN A 12 -4.51 -16.82 -18.28
N ILE A 13 -3.43 -17.29 -17.67
CA ILE A 13 -3.43 -18.47 -16.79
C ILE A 13 -3.69 -18.07 -15.32
N GLY A 14 -3.08 -16.98 -14.86
CA GLY A 14 -3.14 -16.52 -13.48
C GLY A 14 -1.92 -16.91 -12.65
N LEU A 15 -2.08 -16.96 -11.33
CA LEU A 15 -1.02 -17.36 -10.40
C LEU A 15 -0.94 -18.90 -10.33
N ASN A 16 -0.10 -19.51 -11.15
CA ASN A 16 0.11 -20.97 -11.14
C ASN A 16 1.58 -21.30 -10.95
N ARG A 17 1.93 -21.80 -9.75
CA ARG A 17 3.31 -22.13 -9.39
C ARG A 17 3.87 -23.32 -10.16
N ARG A 18 3.04 -24.30 -10.55
CA ARG A 18 3.52 -25.48 -11.29
C ARG A 18 3.95 -25.10 -12.70
N ILE A 19 3.12 -24.33 -13.38
CA ILE A 19 3.41 -23.79 -14.71
C ILE A 19 4.62 -22.86 -14.67
N SER A 20 4.70 -21.96 -13.68
CA SER A 20 5.87 -21.09 -13.50
C SER A 20 7.14 -21.92 -13.28
N ASN A 21 7.15 -22.88 -12.36
CA ASN A 21 8.33 -23.69 -12.09
C ASN A 21 8.77 -24.45 -13.35
N PHE A 22 7.84 -25.03 -14.10
CA PHE A 22 8.14 -25.73 -15.34
C PHE A 22 8.85 -24.81 -16.35
N VAL A 23 8.30 -23.64 -16.67
CA VAL A 23 8.87 -22.80 -17.73
C VAL A 23 10.23 -22.18 -17.35
N PHE A 24 10.51 -22.00 -16.06
CA PHE A 24 11.79 -21.47 -15.58
C PHE A 24 12.89 -22.52 -15.42
N HIS A 25 12.53 -23.81 -15.32
CA HIS A 25 13.48 -24.91 -15.15
C HIS A 25 13.65 -25.79 -16.39
N ASN A 26 13.07 -25.40 -17.52
CA ASN A 26 13.15 -26.13 -18.78
C ASN A 26 13.70 -25.25 -19.92
N PRO A 27 14.37 -25.85 -20.92
CA PRO A 27 14.89 -25.11 -22.06
C PRO A 27 13.78 -24.65 -23.01
N VAL A 28 14.12 -23.68 -23.86
CA VAL A 28 13.26 -23.21 -24.96
C VAL A 28 12.81 -24.38 -25.84
N GLY A 29 11.55 -24.38 -26.25
CA GLY A 29 10.92 -25.42 -27.07
C GLY A 29 10.39 -26.62 -26.28
N LYS A 30 10.59 -26.66 -24.95
CA LYS A 30 10.04 -27.74 -24.13
C LYS A 30 8.54 -27.52 -23.88
N VAL A 31 7.74 -28.52 -24.23
CA VAL A 31 6.29 -28.58 -23.96
C VAL A 31 6.02 -29.32 -22.66
N SER A 32 5.09 -28.81 -21.86
CA SER A 32 4.68 -29.39 -20.57
C SER A 32 3.70 -30.55 -20.73
N GLU A 33 3.49 -31.27 -19.63
CA GLU A 33 2.30 -32.10 -19.46
C GLU A 33 1.04 -31.21 -19.33
N VAL A 34 -0.13 -31.84 -19.38
CA VAL A 34 -1.41 -31.14 -19.21
C VAL A 34 -1.59 -30.73 -17.75
N TYR A 35 -1.71 -29.43 -17.50
CA TYR A 35 -2.05 -28.87 -16.20
C TYR A 35 -3.55 -28.65 -16.09
N GLU A 36 -4.18 -29.32 -15.13
CA GLU A 36 -5.57 -29.07 -14.76
C GLU A 36 -5.66 -27.89 -13.78
N THR A 37 -6.54 -26.95 -14.08
CA THR A 37 -6.84 -25.80 -13.22
C THR A 37 -8.34 -25.58 -13.16
N ASP A 38 -8.81 -24.78 -12.21
CA ASP A 38 -10.22 -24.38 -12.08
C ASP A 38 -10.78 -23.70 -13.35
N ARG A 39 -9.91 -23.21 -14.22
CA ARG A 39 -10.26 -22.53 -15.49
C ARG A 39 -10.12 -23.41 -16.72
N GLY A 40 -9.84 -24.70 -16.53
CA GLY A 40 -9.64 -25.69 -17.60
C GLY A 40 -8.21 -26.23 -17.67
N PHE A 41 -7.94 -26.95 -18.76
CA PHE A 41 -6.67 -27.63 -19.01
C PHE A 41 -5.72 -26.75 -19.81
N TYR A 42 -4.46 -26.71 -19.39
CA TYR A 42 -3.40 -25.92 -20.02
C TYR A 42 -2.22 -26.81 -20.43
N VAL A 43 -1.71 -26.60 -21.63
CA VAL A 43 -0.41 -27.10 -22.08
C VAL A 43 0.43 -25.88 -22.41
N VAL A 44 1.64 -25.80 -21.87
CA VAL A 44 2.53 -24.65 -22.06
C VAL A 44 3.83 -25.08 -22.73
N GLU A 45 4.38 -24.19 -23.54
CA GLU A 45 5.69 -24.35 -24.16
C GLU A 45 6.59 -23.17 -23.76
N VAL A 46 7.87 -23.45 -23.48
CA VAL A 46 8.87 -22.41 -23.26
C VAL A 46 9.23 -21.75 -24.59
N ALA A 47 8.50 -20.69 -24.97
CA ALA A 47 8.72 -20.03 -26.25
C ALA A 47 10.06 -19.26 -26.33
N ALA A 48 10.49 -18.64 -25.22
CA ALA A 48 11.74 -17.90 -25.14
C ALA A 48 12.17 -17.72 -23.67
N ILE A 49 13.49 -17.65 -23.43
CA ILE A 49 14.07 -17.33 -22.11
C ILE A 49 14.78 -15.98 -22.22
N GLN A 50 14.40 -15.04 -21.36
CA GLN A 50 15.09 -13.78 -21.20
C GLN A 50 15.97 -13.83 -19.96
N LYS A 51 17.29 -13.82 -20.16
CA LYS A 51 18.26 -13.80 -19.04
C LYS A 51 18.10 -12.54 -18.20
N GLU A 52 18.42 -12.66 -16.92
CA GLU A 52 18.53 -11.51 -16.03
C GLU A 52 19.46 -10.48 -16.66
N ARG A 53 18.94 -9.27 -16.84
CA ARG A 53 19.70 -8.13 -17.36
C ARG A 53 19.31 -6.89 -16.59
N ILE A 54 20.27 -5.98 -16.46
CA ILE A 54 19.97 -4.62 -16.05
C ILE A 54 19.11 -4.00 -17.15
N ARG A 55 17.94 -3.47 -16.78
CA ARG A 55 17.12 -2.73 -17.74
C ARG A 55 17.92 -1.49 -18.18
N PRO A 56 18.18 -1.32 -19.49
CA PRO A 56 18.93 -0.15 -19.97
C PRO A 56 18.16 1.12 -19.61
N PHE A 57 18.90 2.23 -19.48
CA PHE A 57 18.33 3.51 -19.08
C PHE A 57 17.12 3.92 -19.95
N GLU A 58 17.19 3.71 -21.27
CA GLU A 58 16.09 4.02 -22.19
C GLU A 58 14.77 3.30 -21.85
N ASP A 59 14.84 2.04 -21.38
CA ASP A 59 13.65 1.26 -21.02
C ASP A 59 12.97 1.79 -19.73
N VAL A 60 13.75 2.38 -18.83
CA VAL A 60 13.27 2.87 -17.53
C VAL A 60 13.14 4.40 -17.47
N LYS A 61 13.62 5.12 -18.48
CA LYS A 61 13.55 6.57 -18.61
C LYS A 61 12.15 7.14 -18.31
N PRO A 62 11.03 6.65 -18.89
CA PRO A 62 9.70 7.19 -18.57
C PRO A 62 9.30 6.95 -17.10
N GLN A 63 9.75 5.86 -16.48
CA GLN A 63 9.50 5.59 -15.06
C GLN A 63 10.28 6.57 -14.18
N ILE A 64 11.56 6.79 -14.48
CA ILE A 64 12.44 7.73 -13.77
C ILE A 64 11.92 9.16 -13.91
N GLU A 65 11.55 9.59 -15.12
CA GLU A 65 10.99 10.91 -15.35
C GLU A 65 9.73 11.15 -14.51
N ASN A 66 8.82 10.18 -14.43
CA ASN A 66 7.63 10.29 -13.60
C ASN A 66 7.96 10.36 -12.10
N ILE A 67 8.95 9.59 -11.63
CA ILE A 67 9.43 9.66 -10.25
C ILE A 67 10.00 11.05 -9.95
N LEU A 68 10.87 11.57 -10.82
CA LEU A 68 11.50 12.87 -10.65
C LEU A 68 10.50 14.03 -10.74
N LYS A 69 9.55 13.96 -11.68
CA LYS A 69 8.45 14.92 -11.77
C LYS A 69 7.65 14.95 -10.48
N ARG A 70 7.29 13.79 -9.93
CA ARG A 70 6.57 13.69 -8.65
C ARG A 70 7.39 14.25 -7.50
N GLN A 71 8.68 13.93 -7.41
CA GLN A 71 9.56 14.44 -6.36
C GLN A 71 9.69 15.97 -6.42
N LYS A 72 9.93 16.53 -7.61
CA LYS A 72 10.01 17.99 -7.80
C LYS A 72 8.69 18.68 -7.49
N ALA A 73 7.57 18.13 -7.95
CA ALA A 73 6.25 18.65 -7.63
C ALA A 73 5.98 18.64 -6.11
N MET A 74 6.37 17.58 -5.42
CA MET A 74 6.22 17.48 -3.97
C MET A 74 7.11 18.47 -3.21
N ALA A 75 8.33 18.73 -3.69
CA ALA A 75 9.22 19.73 -3.11
C ALA A 75 8.64 21.14 -3.26
N LEU A 76 8.21 21.51 -4.47
CA LEU A 76 7.59 22.81 -4.75
C LEU A 76 6.30 23.00 -3.94
N ALA A 77 5.45 21.97 -3.86
CA ALA A 77 4.24 22.02 -3.04
C ALA A 77 4.57 22.18 -1.55
N GLY A 78 5.65 21.58 -1.07
CA GLY A 78 6.11 21.73 0.31
C GLY A 78 6.59 23.15 0.61
N GLU A 79 7.32 23.78 -0.31
CA GLU A 79 7.72 25.18 -0.19
C GLU A 79 6.53 26.13 -0.20
N ALA A 80 5.59 25.95 -1.13
CA ALA A 80 4.35 26.73 -1.18
C ALA A 80 3.53 26.57 0.11
N CYS A 81 3.42 25.34 0.62
CA CYS A 81 2.70 25.06 1.86
C CYS A 81 3.35 25.74 3.08
N LYS A 82 4.69 25.78 3.13
CA LYS A 82 5.43 26.53 4.18
C LYS A 82 5.18 28.03 4.09
N GLN A 83 5.23 28.61 2.88
CA GLN A 83 4.96 30.04 2.68
C GLN A 83 3.52 30.40 3.04
N ALA A 84 2.55 29.55 2.69
CA ALA A 84 1.16 29.70 3.09
C ALA A 84 1.02 29.66 4.63
N TYR A 85 1.67 28.70 5.28
CA TYR A 85 1.65 28.61 6.75
C TYR A 85 2.27 29.83 7.43
N GLU A 86 3.37 30.38 6.91
CA GLU A 86 3.96 31.63 7.43
C GLU A 86 3.02 32.83 7.34
N LYS A 87 2.16 32.89 6.31
CA LYS A 87 1.11 33.91 6.20
C LYS A 87 0.01 33.68 7.23
N ILE A 88 -0.40 32.43 7.44
CA ILE A 88 -1.40 32.06 8.46
C ILE A 88 -0.92 32.44 9.86
N GLN A 89 0.35 32.18 10.19
CA GLN A 89 0.94 32.58 11.47
C GLN A 89 0.94 34.10 11.71
N LYS A 90 0.81 34.91 10.65
CA LYS A 90 0.68 36.37 10.72
C LYS A 90 -0.78 36.85 10.76
N GLY A 91 -1.74 35.93 10.87
CA GLY A 91 -3.16 36.22 11.01
C GLY A 91 -4.01 36.07 9.75
N ALA A 92 -3.45 35.54 8.65
CA ALA A 92 -4.25 35.19 7.47
C ALA A 92 -5.08 33.92 7.73
N SER A 93 -6.27 33.81 7.12
CA SER A 93 -7.08 32.59 7.17
C SER A 93 -6.59 31.56 6.14
N LEU A 94 -7.06 30.32 6.26
CA LEU A 94 -6.74 29.26 5.31
C LEU A 94 -7.26 29.59 3.89
N PHE A 95 -8.35 30.34 3.79
CA PHE A 95 -8.91 30.80 2.51
C PHE A 95 -8.08 31.89 1.84
N ASP A 96 -7.35 32.71 2.62
CA ASP A 96 -6.55 33.82 2.11
C ASP A 96 -5.22 33.37 1.49
N VAL A 97 -4.78 32.15 1.79
CA VAL A 97 -3.47 31.63 1.38
C VAL A 97 -3.56 30.54 0.31
N VAL A 98 -4.75 30.32 -0.25
CA VAL A 98 -4.99 29.31 -1.28
C VAL A 98 -4.67 29.88 -2.65
N ASP A 99 -3.56 29.40 -3.21
CA ASP A 99 -3.15 29.65 -4.60
C ASP A 99 -3.30 28.38 -5.44
N ASP A 100 -3.53 28.50 -6.76
CA ASP A 100 -3.56 27.37 -7.70
C ASP A 100 -2.22 26.61 -7.66
N PRO A 101 -2.18 25.27 -7.44
CA PRO A 101 -3.28 24.29 -7.51
C PRO A 101 -3.88 23.83 -6.18
N ALA A 102 -3.59 24.51 -5.08
CA ALA A 102 -4.20 24.20 -3.79
C ALA A 102 -5.72 24.44 -3.84
N LYS A 103 -6.46 23.61 -3.11
CA LYS A 103 -7.92 23.73 -2.99
C LYS A 103 -8.31 23.49 -1.55
N VAL A 104 -9.11 24.40 -0.98
CA VAL A 104 -9.74 24.16 0.31
C VAL A 104 -10.82 23.11 0.13
N ARG A 105 -10.82 22.11 1.02
CA ARG A 105 -11.84 21.07 1.06
C ARG A 105 -12.14 20.74 2.51
N GLU A 106 -13.42 20.62 2.79
CA GLU A 106 -13.95 20.11 4.05
C GLU A 106 -14.44 18.67 3.80
N PRO A 107 -13.76 17.65 4.32
CA PRO A 107 -14.22 16.28 4.21
C PRO A 107 -15.36 16.01 5.21
N ASP A 108 -16.26 15.06 4.87
CA ASP A 108 -17.23 14.54 5.83
C ASP A 108 -16.52 13.92 7.07
N PRO A 109 -17.20 13.81 8.22
CA PRO A 109 -16.62 13.25 9.44
C PRO A 109 -15.95 11.89 9.22
N PHE A 110 -14.77 11.72 9.84
CA PHE A 110 -13.97 10.51 9.70
C PHE A 110 -13.36 10.08 11.04
N THR A 111 -12.91 8.82 11.11
CA THR A 111 -12.27 8.26 12.30
C THR A 111 -10.80 7.96 12.05
N MET A 112 -10.01 7.80 13.11
CA MET A 112 -8.59 7.43 13.00
C MET A 112 -8.34 6.10 12.25
N ALA A 113 -9.34 5.21 12.23
CA ALA A 113 -9.25 3.90 11.58
C ALA A 113 -9.84 3.88 10.16
N GLY A 114 -10.59 4.92 9.77
CA GLY A 114 -11.31 5.02 8.51
C GLY A 114 -10.58 5.87 7.47
N PRO A 115 -11.00 5.78 6.19
CA PRO A 115 -10.51 6.69 5.17
C PRO A 115 -11.10 8.08 5.38
N VAL A 116 -10.37 9.11 4.95
CA VAL A 116 -10.90 10.47 4.86
C VAL A 116 -11.71 10.58 3.56
N PRO A 117 -13.01 10.93 3.60
CA PRO A 117 -13.81 11.14 2.40
C PRO A 117 -13.13 12.09 1.41
N GLY A 118 -13.03 11.70 0.13
CA GLY A 118 -12.35 12.45 -0.93
C GLY A 118 -10.82 12.37 -0.93
N LEU A 119 -10.15 12.01 0.18
CA LEU A 119 -8.68 11.91 0.27
C LEU A 119 -8.18 10.46 0.34
N GLY A 120 -8.97 9.56 0.92
CA GLY A 120 -8.63 8.16 1.13
C GLY A 120 -7.81 7.92 2.40
N MET A 121 -7.01 6.84 2.42
CA MET A 121 -6.18 6.45 3.56
C MET A 121 -4.83 7.17 3.55
N ASP A 122 -4.79 8.40 4.05
CA ASP A 122 -3.53 9.13 4.27
C ASP A 122 -3.23 9.25 5.77
N ARG A 123 -2.38 8.35 6.28
CA ARG A 123 -2.12 8.23 7.73
C ARG A 123 -1.46 9.47 8.32
N LYS A 124 -0.66 10.20 7.53
CA LYS A 124 0.01 11.42 8.00
C LYS A 124 -1.00 12.55 8.16
N PHE A 125 -1.93 12.70 7.21
CA PHE A 125 -3.06 13.62 7.33
C PHE A 125 -3.93 13.27 8.55
N ILE A 126 -4.38 12.02 8.66
CA ILE A 126 -5.26 11.57 9.76
C ILE A 126 -4.59 11.81 11.11
N GLY A 127 -3.32 11.43 11.25
CA GLY A 127 -2.55 11.63 12.48
C GLY A 127 -2.43 13.10 12.87
N ALA A 128 -2.13 13.98 11.90
CA ALA A 128 -2.05 15.41 12.15
C ALA A 128 -3.41 16.01 12.54
N ALA A 129 -4.48 15.71 11.80
CA ALA A 129 -5.83 16.21 12.09
C ALA A 129 -6.30 15.86 13.50
N PHE A 130 -6.06 14.62 13.96
CA PHE A 130 -6.45 14.17 15.30
C PHE A 130 -5.58 14.71 16.43
N ALA A 131 -4.40 15.26 16.12
CA ALA A 131 -3.50 15.87 17.08
C ALA A 131 -3.81 17.36 17.34
N LEU A 132 -4.65 17.98 16.50
CA LEU A 132 -5.07 19.37 16.64
C LEU A 132 -6.18 19.52 17.69
N GLU A 133 -6.29 20.74 18.20
CA GLU A 133 -7.45 21.24 18.93
C GLU A 133 -8.42 22.02 18.00
N PRO A 134 -9.73 22.08 18.29
CA PRO A 134 -10.68 22.81 17.45
C PRO A 134 -10.27 24.28 17.25
N GLY A 135 -10.29 24.74 16.00
CA GLY A 135 -9.80 26.05 15.55
C GLY A 135 -8.29 26.13 15.31
N GLU A 136 -7.53 25.08 15.61
CA GLU A 136 -6.09 25.03 15.34
C GLU A 136 -5.81 24.67 13.89
N ILE A 137 -4.77 25.30 13.31
CA ILE A 137 -4.24 24.98 11.99
C ILE A 137 -2.90 24.27 12.13
N SER A 138 -2.76 23.11 11.49
CA SER A 138 -1.53 22.33 11.53
C SER A 138 -0.35 23.05 10.87
N PRO A 139 0.89 22.74 11.29
CA PRO A 139 2.05 22.97 10.43
C PRO A 139 1.91 22.18 9.10
N PRO A 140 2.73 22.49 8.08
CA PRO A 140 2.72 21.75 6.81
C PRO A 140 2.89 20.24 7.01
N VAL A 141 1.90 19.47 6.52
CA VAL A 141 1.88 18.01 6.62
C VAL A 141 2.18 17.41 5.25
N GLU A 142 3.29 16.68 5.13
CA GLU A 142 3.62 15.94 3.92
C GLU A 142 2.76 14.67 3.84
N GLY A 143 1.82 14.59 2.90
CA GLY A 143 1.00 13.41 2.64
C GLY A 143 1.57 12.45 1.59
N THR A 144 0.77 11.45 1.26
CA THR A 144 1.02 10.51 0.16
C THR A 144 0.70 11.09 -1.21
N LYS A 145 -0.27 12.01 -1.28
CA LYS A 145 -0.77 12.62 -2.52
C LYS A 145 -0.35 14.08 -2.72
N GLY A 146 0.18 14.72 -1.68
CA GLY A 146 0.49 16.14 -1.67
C GLY A 146 0.78 16.64 -0.26
N TRP A 147 0.98 17.95 -0.12
CA TRP A 147 1.09 18.61 1.18
C TRP A 147 -0.25 19.18 1.62
N TYR A 148 -0.45 19.27 2.93
CA TYR A 148 -1.69 19.78 3.52
C TYR A 148 -1.41 20.80 4.62
N LEU A 149 -2.28 21.80 4.72
CA LEU A 149 -2.55 22.57 5.93
C LEU A 149 -3.95 22.17 6.37
N ILE A 150 -4.10 21.84 7.64
CA ILE A 150 -5.31 21.23 8.18
C ILE A 150 -5.83 22.14 9.26
N GLU A 151 -7.04 22.65 9.11
CA GLU A 151 -7.78 23.31 10.19
C GLU A 151 -8.73 22.29 10.80
N LEU A 152 -8.68 22.12 12.13
CA LEU A 152 -9.64 21.26 12.81
C LEU A 152 -10.89 22.08 13.13
N ILE A 153 -12.00 21.79 12.46
CA ILE A 153 -13.27 22.49 12.69
C ILE A 153 -13.95 22.00 13.97
N ASP A 154 -14.12 20.68 14.08
CA ASP A 154 -14.78 20.06 15.23
C ASP A 154 -14.19 18.67 15.50
N LYS A 155 -14.34 18.23 16.74
CA LYS A 155 -13.88 16.93 17.23
C LYS A 155 -14.89 16.36 18.20
N ASP A 156 -15.54 15.28 17.80
CA ASP A 156 -16.44 14.53 18.66
C ASP A 156 -15.74 14.15 19.97
N LYS A 157 -16.38 14.50 21.08
CA LYS A 157 -15.92 14.09 22.40
C LYS A 157 -16.08 12.58 22.53
N PHE A 158 -15.19 11.99 23.33
CA PHE A 158 -15.30 10.59 23.65
C PHE A 158 -16.64 10.28 24.35
N ASP A 159 -17.43 9.42 23.73
CA ASP A 159 -18.70 8.94 24.29
C ASP A 159 -18.47 7.62 25.03
N GLU A 160 -18.42 7.69 26.35
CA GLU A 160 -18.27 6.54 27.24
C GLU A 160 -19.42 5.52 27.04
N LYS A 161 -20.65 5.95 26.79
CA LYS A 161 -21.79 5.03 26.60
C LYS A 161 -21.63 4.27 25.29
N ALA A 162 -21.29 4.97 24.21
CA ALA A 162 -21.02 4.34 22.91
C ALA A 162 -19.85 3.36 23.02
N TYR A 163 -18.78 3.75 23.73
CA TYR A 163 -17.63 2.87 23.97
C TYR A 163 -18.01 1.61 24.76
N GLN A 164 -18.75 1.73 25.87
CA GLN A 164 -19.14 0.56 26.67
C GLN A 164 -20.01 -0.42 25.86
N ALA A 165 -20.85 0.08 24.94
CA ALA A 165 -21.63 -0.77 24.04
C ALA A 165 -20.75 -1.63 23.11
N VAL A 166 -19.63 -1.09 22.61
CA VAL A 166 -18.72 -1.80 21.68
C VAL A 166 -17.52 -2.45 22.36
N ARG A 167 -17.25 -2.14 23.63
CA ARG A 167 -16.06 -2.61 24.37
C ARG A 167 -15.90 -4.13 24.37
N PRO A 168 -16.94 -4.97 24.59
CA PRO A 168 -16.77 -6.43 24.53
C PRO A 168 -16.32 -6.91 23.14
N GLN A 169 -16.86 -6.31 22.08
CA GLN A 169 -16.48 -6.63 20.70
C GLN A 169 -15.02 -6.23 20.42
N LEU A 170 -14.62 -5.02 20.81
CA LEU A 170 -13.23 -4.55 20.67
C LEU A 170 -12.26 -5.47 21.42
N TYR A 171 -12.61 -5.89 22.64
CA TYR A 171 -11.80 -6.82 23.41
C TYR A 171 -11.61 -8.15 22.68
N GLN A 172 -12.68 -8.76 22.17
CA GLN A 172 -12.60 -10.04 21.44
C GLN A 172 -11.77 -9.91 20.17
N GLN A 173 -11.93 -8.82 19.41
CA GLN A 173 -11.13 -8.56 18.21
C GLN A 173 -9.64 -8.41 18.53
N LEU A 174 -9.29 -7.65 19.57
CA LEU A 174 -7.90 -7.47 20.00
C LEU A 174 -7.30 -8.78 20.52
N LEU A 175 -8.07 -9.55 21.28
CA LEU A 175 -7.65 -10.85 21.80
C LEU A 175 -7.37 -11.83 20.65
N GLN A 176 -8.25 -11.91 19.65
CA GLN A 176 -8.06 -12.76 18.48
C GLN A 176 -6.82 -12.36 17.69
N ARG A 177 -6.60 -11.05 17.46
CA ARG A 177 -5.39 -10.54 16.78
C ARG A 177 -4.11 -10.90 17.53
N LYS A 178 -4.09 -10.75 18.86
CA LYS A 178 -2.94 -11.12 19.70
C LYS A 178 -2.66 -12.63 19.65
N ARG A 179 -3.70 -13.46 19.76
CA ARG A 179 -3.58 -14.93 19.65
C ARG A 179 -3.03 -15.35 18.29
N ALA A 180 -3.53 -14.77 17.20
CA ALA A 180 -3.05 -15.07 15.86
C ALA A 180 -1.57 -14.69 15.67
N ARG A 181 -1.16 -13.52 16.19
CA ARG A 181 0.25 -13.10 16.16
C ARG A 181 1.14 -14.08 16.95
N ALA A 182 0.79 -14.35 18.20
CA ALA A 182 1.56 -15.25 19.06
C ALA A 182 1.69 -16.65 18.45
N TYR A 183 0.60 -17.18 17.89
CA TYR A 183 0.63 -18.47 17.18
C TYR A 183 1.54 -18.44 15.95
N SER A 184 1.47 -17.38 15.14
CA SER A 184 2.32 -17.23 13.95
C SER A 184 3.80 -17.15 14.31
N GLU A 185 4.14 -16.39 15.36
CA GLU A 185 5.52 -16.25 15.86
C GLU A 185 6.02 -17.57 16.42
N TRP A 186 5.24 -18.22 17.28
CA TRP A 186 5.55 -19.55 17.83
C TRP A 186 5.77 -20.60 16.74
N LEU A 187 4.88 -20.66 15.74
CA LEU A 187 4.99 -21.60 14.63
C LEU A 187 6.22 -21.30 13.76
N ALA A 188 6.52 -20.02 13.51
CA ALA A 188 7.72 -19.63 12.76
C ALA A 188 9.00 -20.06 13.48
N GLU A 189 9.04 -19.91 14.81
CA GLU A 189 10.17 -20.34 15.63
C GLU A 189 10.32 -21.87 15.67
N LEU A 190 9.22 -22.60 15.86
CA LEU A 190 9.23 -24.06 15.78
C LEU A 190 9.73 -24.56 14.42
N LYS A 191 9.27 -23.93 13.32
CA LYS A 191 9.74 -24.29 11.97
C LYS A 191 11.21 -24.00 11.77
N LYS A 192 11.72 -22.90 12.34
CA LYS A 192 13.13 -22.52 12.25
C LYS A 192 14.04 -23.52 12.98
N ASN A 193 13.58 -24.05 14.11
CA ASN A 193 14.36 -24.96 14.95
C ASN A 193 14.17 -26.45 14.61
N ALA A 194 13.18 -26.79 13.78
CA ALA A 194 12.93 -28.15 13.34
C ALA A 194 13.78 -28.52 12.11
N GLU A 195 14.26 -29.77 12.06
CA GLU A 195 14.79 -30.36 10.83
C GLU A 195 13.61 -30.71 9.89
N ILE A 196 13.33 -29.84 8.91
CA ILE A 196 12.23 -30.04 7.95
C ILE A 196 12.79 -30.58 6.63
N LYS A 197 12.52 -31.86 6.34
CA LYS A 197 12.75 -32.47 5.01
C LYS A 197 11.49 -32.35 4.16
N ASP A 198 11.54 -31.51 3.13
CA ASP A 198 10.41 -31.29 2.22
C ASP A 198 10.51 -32.20 0.99
N TYR A 199 9.67 -33.24 0.96
CA TYR A 199 9.61 -34.20 -0.14
C TYR A 199 8.43 -33.96 -1.09
N ARG A 200 7.73 -32.82 -0.98
CA ARG A 200 6.54 -32.55 -1.81
C ARG A 200 6.85 -32.52 -3.30
N TYR A 201 8.09 -32.22 -3.68
CA TYR A 201 8.56 -32.28 -5.07
C TYR A 201 8.51 -33.70 -5.68
N TYR A 202 8.43 -34.76 -4.87
CA TYR A 202 8.29 -36.14 -5.36
C TYR A 202 6.84 -36.51 -5.71
N PHE A 203 5.85 -35.86 -5.10
CA PHE A 203 4.44 -36.29 -5.15
C PHE A 203 3.53 -35.27 -5.84
N PHE A 204 3.95 -34.01 -5.92
CA PHE A 204 3.20 -32.95 -6.60
C PHE A 204 4.07 -32.35 -7.71
N LYS A 205 4.01 -32.97 -8.90
CA LYS A 205 4.42 -32.36 -10.16
C LYS A 205 3.38 -31.35 -10.65
#